data_AF-C3XQR2-F1
#
_entry.id   AF-C3XQR2-F1
#
_cell.length_a   1.000
_cell.length_b   1.000
_cell.length_c   1.000
_cell.angle_alpha   90.00
_cell.angle_beta   90.00
_cell.angle_gamma   90.00
#
_symmetry.space_group_name_H-M   'P 1'
#
loop_
_entity.id
_entity.type
_entity.pdbx_description
1 polymer ?
#
loop_
_entity_poly.entity_id
_entity_poly.type
_entity_poly.pdbx_seq_one_letter_code
_entity_poly.pdbx_strand_id
1 'polypeptide(L)'
;MEQFYDSDNVIIFLTDGKPSDPKDVLDQITEGQYLMDRTVHIFTYGLGNALPNAYSGWCADPNDSQCTAFSVPGLLAGFIENTDSLEALDFLATIADQNNMLIPGATTWTNKNCTENTYGPCFDPNRDPQGVGPPGRADHVGDGEGDRLMTMVGSYYDFFQSEPEPTYSVPSKDDHLGLIIIAATRTVDTTGTLFGVTAVDISMNIVFNEIVNFNLGKYSFAFLVDREDGRVLLHRDLPKPMEWPSEPTFLHLSSMKGALTDDEVTKIMTGESGSSYHDNVTALITRGNAQSEGVNAEERAATFYYEPIPDTKYSVVLCLFEEDRIVTVPSPVNPESGTASLYHRLDLLDTNAEVCRLHDNYATFDGSTVMFPPKAYTDPISYLSSLETSEDVANMNTFINDPTGLVANPGLVDGVRTDVTLTAVLEQYWRENDADSVWRYVGTTMGVFRIFPGIVMDMRYDPTQQAWFNHALAKPEDYTFSRPGPSPFGGGNLVTISKAIAHSSTQKILGVIAADITERKYSSLLHSEVIV
;
A
#
# COMPACT_ATOMS: atom_id res chain seq x y z
N MET A 1 9.70 -11.06 22.71
CA MET A 1 11.07 -10.53 22.51
C MET A 1 11.55 -11.14 21.23
N GLU A 2 11.34 -10.44 20.11
CA GLU A 2 11.97 -10.80 18.85
C GLU A 2 13.46 -10.56 19.03
N GLN A 3 14.24 -11.63 19.05
CA GLN A 3 15.66 -11.53 18.80
C GLN A 3 15.79 -11.23 17.30
N PHE A 4 16.31 -10.06 16.98
CA PHE A 4 16.81 -9.73 15.65
C PHE A 4 18.01 -10.64 15.38
N TYR A 5 17.72 -11.87 14.96
CA TYR A 5 18.75 -12.76 14.45
C TYR A 5 19.20 -12.15 13.12
N ASP A 6 20.48 -11.79 13.04
CA ASP A 6 21.15 -11.24 11.85
C ASP A 6 20.94 -9.72 11.59
N SER A 7 21.14 -8.89 12.62
CA SER A 7 21.19 -7.43 12.44
C SER A 7 22.43 -6.83 13.10
N ASP A 8 23.05 -5.87 12.42
CA ASP A 8 24.19 -5.14 12.95
C ASP A 8 23.76 -4.23 14.11
N ASN A 9 24.51 -4.26 15.21
CA ASN A 9 24.28 -3.40 16.35
C ASN A 9 25.07 -2.10 16.17
N VAL A 10 24.41 -0.95 16.27
CA VAL A 10 25.03 0.35 16.00
C VAL A 10 24.68 1.34 17.11
N ILE A 11 25.68 2.04 17.62
CA ILE A 11 25.51 3.17 18.54
C ILE A 11 26.08 4.42 17.88
N ILE A 12 25.26 5.48 17.81
CA ILE A 12 25.65 6.78 17.29
C ILE A 12 25.61 7.81 18.43
N PHE A 13 26.76 8.38 18.77
CA PHE A 13 26.87 9.49 19.71
C PHE A 13 26.89 10.83 18.96
N LEU A 14 25.94 11.71 19.28
CA LEU A 14 25.97 13.12 18.88
C LEU A 14 26.27 13.95 20.14
N THR A 15 27.44 14.56 20.25
CA THR A 15 27.93 15.08 21.54
C THR A 15 28.91 16.25 21.40
N ASP A 16 29.07 17.00 22.48
CA ASP A 16 30.10 18.04 22.68
C ASP A 16 31.43 17.47 23.23
N GLY A 17 31.56 16.15 23.33
CA GLY A 17 32.79 15.47 23.75
C GLY A 17 33.12 15.60 25.23
N LYS A 18 32.18 16.03 26.09
CA LYS A 18 32.38 16.19 27.53
C LYS A 18 31.47 15.26 28.33
N PRO A 19 31.98 14.12 28.84
CA PRO A 19 31.19 13.22 29.67
C PRO A 19 30.84 13.87 31.01
N SER A 20 29.57 13.74 31.43
CA SER A 20 29.13 14.12 32.77
C SER A 20 29.74 13.24 33.86
N ASP A 21 30.07 11.98 33.52
CA ASP A 21 30.64 10.97 34.41
C ASP A 21 32.04 10.52 33.91
N PRO A 22 33.08 11.37 33.99
CA PRO A 22 34.36 11.20 33.29
C PRO A 22 35.24 10.06 33.82
N LYS A 23 34.91 9.39 34.92
CA LYS A 23 35.81 8.37 35.50
C LYS A 23 35.60 6.97 34.94
N ASP A 24 34.36 6.60 34.66
CA ASP A 24 33.99 5.21 34.38
C ASP A 24 33.35 5.02 32.99
N VAL A 25 33.22 6.08 32.19
CA VAL A 25 32.50 6.03 30.89
C VAL A 25 33.09 5.00 29.94
N LEU A 26 34.41 5.01 29.70
CA LEU A 26 35.01 4.05 28.79
C LEU A 26 34.98 2.63 29.37
N ASP A 27 35.04 2.46 30.69
CA ASP A 27 34.96 1.14 31.36
C ASP A 27 33.61 0.50 31.08
N GLN A 28 32.54 1.27 31.23
CA GLN A 28 31.17 0.82 30.99
C GLN A 28 30.94 0.50 29.51
N ILE A 29 31.51 1.28 28.60
CA ILE A 29 31.41 1.00 27.16
C ILE A 29 32.19 -0.27 26.80
N THR A 30 33.39 -0.47 27.36
CA THR A 30 34.16 -1.70 27.16
C THR A 30 33.44 -2.93 27.73
N GLU A 31 32.86 -2.82 28.93
CA GLU A 31 32.03 -3.88 29.52
C GLU A 31 30.83 -4.21 28.64
N GLY A 32 30.15 -3.18 28.11
CA GLY A 32 29.06 -3.34 27.15
C GLY A 32 29.50 -4.05 25.86
N GLN A 33 30.62 -3.64 25.26
CA GLN A 33 31.19 -4.32 24.10
C GLN A 33 31.51 -5.77 24.41
N TYR A 34 32.11 -6.06 25.57
CA TYR A 34 32.43 -7.42 25.98
C TYR A 34 31.18 -8.30 26.14
N LEU A 35 30.11 -7.77 26.75
CA LEU A 35 28.83 -8.47 26.90
C LEU A 35 28.12 -8.74 25.56
N MET A 36 28.42 -7.93 24.54
CA MET A 36 27.88 -8.04 23.18
C MET A 36 28.85 -8.74 22.21
N ASP A 37 29.83 -9.50 22.73
CA ASP A 37 30.85 -10.20 21.95
C ASP A 37 31.59 -9.30 20.94
N ARG A 38 31.72 -8.00 21.25
CA ARG A 38 32.34 -6.95 20.42
C ARG A 38 31.69 -6.81 19.04
N THR A 39 30.40 -7.06 18.92
CA THR A 39 29.68 -7.00 17.63
C THR A 39 29.13 -5.62 17.26
N VAL A 40 29.22 -4.63 18.16
CA VAL A 40 28.60 -3.32 17.97
C VAL A 40 29.55 -2.34 17.26
N HIS A 41 29.04 -1.63 16.25
CA HIS A 41 29.67 -0.44 15.66
C HIS A 41 29.45 0.79 16.56
N ILE A 42 30.51 1.53 16.87
CA ILE A 42 30.40 2.77 17.65
C ILE A 42 30.85 3.95 16.79
N PHE A 43 29.92 4.87 16.56
CA PHE A 43 30.15 6.10 15.80
C PHE A 43 30.03 7.31 16.71
N THR A 44 31.04 8.18 16.71
CA THR A 44 31.07 9.40 17.52
C THR A 44 31.17 10.63 16.64
N TYR A 45 30.18 11.51 16.77
CA TYR A 45 30.08 12.74 16.00
C TYR A 45 30.05 13.95 16.93
N GLY A 46 31.14 14.69 16.89
CA GLY A 46 31.35 15.90 17.66
C GLY A 46 30.61 17.11 17.07
N LEU A 47 29.90 17.88 17.90
CA LEU A 47 29.14 19.05 17.49
C LEU A 47 29.75 20.36 18.01
N GLY A 48 30.03 21.29 17.09
CA GLY A 48 30.29 22.69 17.36
C GLY A 48 31.72 23.16 17.12
N ASN A 49 31.88 24.45 16.84
CA ASN A 49 33.17 25.05 16.44
C ASN A 49 34.24 25.07 17.53
N ALA A 50 33.82 25.01 18.80
CA ALA A 50 34.74 25.00 19.93
C ALA A 50 35.39 23.63 20.15
N LEU A 51 34.84 22.56 19.56
CA LEU A 51 35.21 21.19 19.87
C LEU A 51 36.67 20.82 19.56
N PRO A 52 37.28 21.24 18.43
CA PRO A 52 38.68 20.92 18.15
C PRO A 52 39.68 21.51 19.16
N ASN A 53 39.26 22.51 19.93
CA ASN A 53 40.07 23.12 20.99
C ASN A 53 39.52 22.82 22.39
N ALA A 54 38.53 21.93 22.49
CA ALA A 54 37.90 21.57 23.75
C ALA A 54 38.60 20.36 24.35
N TYR A 55 38.57 20.30 25.68
CA TYR A 55 39.00 19.14 26.43
C TYR A 55 37.79 18.39 26.95
N SER A 56 37.88 17.06 26.95
CA SER A 56 36.83 16.17 27.45
C SER A 56 36.66 16.25 28.96
N GLY A 57 37.75 16.57 29.69
CA GLY A 57 37.79 16.39 31.15
C GLY A 57 37.91 14.92 31.58
N TRP A 58 38.03 14.00 30.62
CA TRP A 58 38.33 12.59 30.82
C TRP A 58 39.85 12.38 30.91
N CYS A 59 40.28 11.41 31.71
CA CYS A 59 41.69 11.07 31.85
C CYS A 59 41.92 9.54 31.92
N ALA A 60 43.08 9.10 31.40
CA ALA A 60 43.35 7.70 31.11
C ALA A 60 43.76 6.82 32.30
N ASP A 61 44.19 7.40 33.44
CA ASP A 61 44.54 6.67 34.65
C ASP A 61 43.84 7.25 35.89
N PRO A 62 42.89 6.54 36.50
CA PRO A 62 42.21 6.99 37.72
C PRO A 62 43.14 7.05 38.95
N ASN A 63 44.35 6.50 38.89
CA ASN A 63 45.37 6.58 39.95
C ASN A 63 46.39 7.71 39.73
N ASP A 64 46.33 8.43 38.61
CA ASP A 64 47.16 9.62 38.42
C ASP A 64 46.69 10.71 39.39
N SER A 65 47.59 11.15 40.27
CA SER A 65 47.34 12.22 41.23
C SER A 65 46.85 13.53 40.59
N GLN A 66 47.15 13.76 39.30
CA GLN A 66 46.73 14.94 38.55
C GLN A 66 45.28 14.84 38.02
N CYS A 67 44.72 13.64 37.89
CA CYS A 67 43.32 13.39 37.54
C CYS A 67 42.32 13.64 38.67
N THR A 68 42.78 13.68 39.93
CA THR A 68 41.91 13.65 41.12
C THR A 68 41.33 15.02 41.54
N ALA A 69 41.64 16.10 40.82
CA ALA A 69 41.31 17.47 41.22
C ALA A 69 39.83 17.89 41.08
N PHE A 70 38.92 16.98 40.68
CA PHE A 70 37.53 17.33 40.37
C PHE A 70 36.50 17.16 41.50
N SER A 71 36.88 16.70 42.71
CA SER A 71 35.91 16.38 43.78
C SER A 71 36.02 17.21 45.06
N VAL A 72 36.26 18.52 44.98
CA VAL A 72 36.14 19.41 46.16
C VAL A 72 34.97 20.39 45.99
N PRO A 73 33.83 20.18 46.67
CA PRO A 73 32.73 21.13 46.66
C PRO A 73 33.16 22.42 47.36
N GLY A 74 33.25 23.54 46.63
CA GLY A 74 33.38 24.89 47.23
C GLY A 74 34.56 25.75 46.78
N LEU A 75 35.40 25.33 45.82
CA LEU A 75 36.36 26.24 45.19
C LEU A 75 35.79 26.89 43.94
N LEU A 76 36.01 28.20 43.81
CA LEU A 76 35.68 29.00 42.63
C LEU A 76 36.28 28.35 41.38
N ALA A 77 35.44 28.07 40.39
CA ALA A 77 35.82 27.65 39.04
C ALA A 77 36.61 28.77 38.35
N GLY A 78 37.90 28.85 38.64
CA GLY A 78 38.82 29.83 38.07
C GLY A 78 40.10 29.13 37.67
N PHE A 79 40.29 28.96 36.36
CA PHE A 79 41.57 28.79 35.68
C PHE A 79 42.59 27.87 36.36
N ILE A 80 42.50 26.57 36.08
CA ILE A 80 43.67 25.70 36.03
C ILE A 80 43.70 25.12 34.62
N GLU A 81 44.80 25.40 33.91
CA GLU A 81 45.03 24.93 32.54
C GLU A 81 45.08 23.39 32.53
N ASN A 82 44.16 22.81 31.76
CA ASN A 82 44.08 21.39 31.40
C ASN A 82 45.34 20.94 30.65
N THR A 83 46.37 20.49 31.34
CA THR A 83 47.51 19.85 30.66
C THR A 83 47.39 18.32 30.57
N ASP A 84 46.50 17.69 31.35
CA ASP A 84 46.43 16.23 31.47
C ASP A 84 45.05 15.61 31.08
N SER A 85 44.06 16.43 30.71
CA SER A 85 42.79 15.93 30.19
C SER A 85 42.88 15.68 28.69
N LEU A 86 42.27 14.60 28.20
CA LEU A 86 42.29 14.27 26.79
C LEU A 86 41.51 15.30 25.95
N GLU A 87 42.02 15.64 24.77
CA GLU A 87 41.29 16.47 23.80
C GLU A 87 39.93 15.83 23.49
N ALA A 88 38.90 16.64 23.30
CA ALA A 88 37.54 16.14 23.13
C ALA A 88 37.42 15.22 21.89
N LEU A 89 38.11 15.55 20.80
CA LEU A 89 38.11 14.71 19.59
C LEU A 89 38.83 13.38 19.79
N ASP A 90 39.96 13.37 20.49
CA ASP A 90 40.69 12.15 20.82
C ASP A 90 39.91 11.26 21.78
N PHE A 91 39.16 11.86 22.71
CA PHE A 91 38.23 11.13 23.58
C PHE A 91 37.12 10.45 22.76
N LEU A 92 36.52 11.16 21.81
CA LEU A 92 35.51 10.59 20.90
C LEU A 92 36.10 9.50 20.00
N ALA A 93 37.33 9.65 19.52
CA ALA A 93 38.04 8.60 18.78
C ALA A 93 38.29 7.37 19.65
N THR A 94 38.64 7.56 20.92
CA THR A 94 38.84 6.47 21.88
C THR A 94 37.52 5.73 22.20
N ILE A 95 36.39 6.44 22.25
CA ILE A 95 35.05 5.81 22.34
C ILE A 95 34.72 5.02 21.07
N ALA A 96 35.06 5.52 19.89
CA ALA A 96 34.79 4.80 18.65
C ALA A 96 35.66 3.55 18.50
N ASP A 97 36.86 3.52 19.09
CA ASP A 97 37.87 2.47 18.87
C ASP A 97 37.85 1.32 19.89
N GLN A 98 36.67 1.01 20.44
CA GLN A 98 36.53 -0.01 21.50
C GLN A 98 36.83 -1.43 21.00
N ASN A 99 36.78 -1.64 19.68
CA ASN A 99 37.13 -2.90 19.02
C ASN A 99 38.62 -2.98 18.62
N ASN A 100 39.44 -1.97 18.97
CA ASN A 100 40.88 -1.90 18.69
C ASN A 100 41.20 -2.01 17.18
N MET A 101 40.46 -1.26 16.39
CA MET A 101 40.57 -1.15 14.93
C MET A 101 41.49 0.02 14.50
N LEU A 102 42.17 0.67 15.46
CA LEU A 102 43.18 1.71 15.26
C LEU A 102 42.63 2.97 14.58
N ILE A 103 41.54 3.51 15.12
CA ILE A 103 40.93 4.75 14.66
C ILE A 103 41.89 5.93 14.91
N PRO A 104 42.12 6.82 13.93
CA PRO A 104 42.98 7.98 14.12
C PRO A 104 42.52 8.86 15.30
N GLY A 105 43.48 9.24 16.17
CA GLY A 105 43.21 10.03 17.37
C GLY A 105 42.80 9.21 18.61
N ALA A 106 42.54 7.91 18.47
CA ALA A 106 42.27 7.06 19.62
C ALA A 106 43.52 6.93 20.51
N THR A 107 43.33 7.05 21.82
CA THR A 107 44.43 7.08 22.79
C THR A 107 44.46 5.86 23.67
N THR A 108 45.68 5.43 23.97
CA THR A 108 45.96 4.27 24.82
C THR A 108 45.39 4.48 26.20
N TRP A 109 44.64 3.51 26.72
CA TRP A 109 44.12 3.64 28.07
C TRP A 109 44.07 2.29 28.77
N THR A 110 44.48 2.30 30.03
CA THR A 110 44.63 1.09 30.84
C THR A 110 44.13 1.38 32.24
N ASN A 111 42.99 0.82 32.62
CA ASN A 111 42.51 0.83 34.00
C ASN A 111 42.96 -0.45 34.74
N LYS A 112 42.64 -0.55 36.04
CA LYS A 112 42.93 -1.73 36.86
C LYS A 112 42.25 -3.01 36.33
N ASN A 113 41.05 -2.89 35.76
CA ASN A 113 40.31 -4.01 35.16
C ASN A 113 41.00 -4.54 33.88
N CYS A 114 41.69 -3.68 33.12
CA CYS A 114 42.54 -4.04 31.98
C CYS A 114 43.75 -4.86 32.43
N THR A 115 44.36 -4.49 33.57
CA THR A 115 45.51 -5.22 34.14
C THR A 115 45.13 -6.57 34.73
N GLU A 116 43.87 -6.73 35.15
CA GLU A 116 43.32 -7.96 35.74
C GLU A 116 42.61 -8.86 34.70
N ASN A 117 42.56 -8.46 33.42
CA ASN A 117 41.88 -9.17 32.31
C ASN A 117 40.36 -9.40 32.55
N THR A 118 39.71 -8.56 33.35
CA THR A 118 38.31 -8.77 33.77
C THR A 118 37.30 -8.57 32.62
N TYR A 119 37.58 -7.67 31.67
CA TYR A 119 36.66 -7.28 30.58
C TYR A 119 37.27 -7.39 29.16
N GLY A 120 38.31 -8.20 28.97
CA GLY A 120 39.01 -8.34 27.68
C GLY A 120 40.02 -7.20 27.38
N PRO A 121 40.55 -7.11 26.14
CA PRO A 121 41.58 -6.13 25.79
C PRO A 121 41.03 -4.69 25.80
N CYS A 122 41.59 -3.85 26.65
CA CYS A 122 41.48 -2.39 26.52
C CYS A 122 42.28 -1.91 25.30
N PHE A 123 41.98 -0.71 24.81
CA PHE A 123 42.67 -0.17 23.64
C PHE A 123 44.16 0.06 23.95
N ASP A 124 45.02 -0.66 23.24
CA ASP A 124 46.48 -0.57 23.31
C ASP A 124 47.06 -0.76 21.89
N PRO A 125 47.68 0.27 21.29
CA PRO A 125 48.26 0.24 19.96
C PRO A 125 49.47 -0.69 19.85
N ASN A 126 49.98 -1.21 20.97
CA ASN A 126 51.07 -2.20 21.01
C ASN A 126 50.56 -3.64 21.23
N ARG A 127 49.25 -3.86 21.42
CA ARG A 127 48.65 -5.21 21.47
C ARG A 127 48.41 -5.77 20.06
N ASP A 128 48.40 -7.11 19.98
CA ASP A 128 48.25 -7.92 18.76
C ASP A 128 47.17 -7.36 17.82
N PRO A 129 47.44 -7.10 16.51
CA PRO A 129 46.66 -6.21 15.64
C PRO A 129 45.31 -6.77 15.16
N GLN A 130 44.85 -7.88 15.72
CA GLN A 130 43.55 -8.44 15.37
C GLN A 130 42.50 -7.73 16.22
N GLY A 131 42.15 -6.50 15.84
CA GLY A 131 40.92 -5.87 16.31
C GLY A 131 39.76 -6.86 16.18
N VAL A 132 38.95 -6.97 17.23
CA VAL A 132 37.86 -7.95 17.31
C VAL A 132 36.56 -7.20 17.18
N GLY A 133 35.83 -7.47 16.10
CA GLY A 133 34.57 -6.80 15.81
C GLY A 133 34.66 -5.79 14.68
N PRO A 134 33.56 -5.07 14.42
CA PRO A 134 33.52 -4.07 13.36
C PRO A 134 34.28 -2.79 13.71
N PRO A 135 34.71 -2.00 12.69
CA PRO A 135 35.30 -0.69 12.91
C PRO A 135 34.26 0.36 13.33
N GLY A 136 34.67 1.25 14.23
CA GLY A 136 33.94 2.49 14.53
C GLY A 136 34.39 3.66 13.65
N ARG A 137 33.85 4.85 13.94
CA ARG A 137 34.27 6.11 13.31
C ARG A 137 34.12 7.27 14.28
N ALA A 138 35.06 8.20 14.22
CA ALA A 138 34.97 9.50 14.90
C ALA A 138 35.12 10.63 13.90
N ASP A 139 34.25 11.63 13.97
CA ASP A 139 34.28 12.82 13.10
C ASP A 139 33.63 14.02 13.82
N HIS A 140 33.74 15.23 13.27
CA HIS A 140 33.13 16.43 13.86
C HIS A 140 32.58 17.40 12.83
N VAL A 141 31.60 18.19 13.26
CA VAL A 141 30.91 19.19 12.44
C VAL A 141 30.81 20.53 13.17
N GLY A 142 31.10 21.61 12.45
CA GLY A 142 31.06 22.98 12.99
C GLY A 142 29.65 23.55 13.07
N ASP A 143 29.51 24.72 13.71
CA ASP A 143 28.22 25.41 13.76
C ASP A 143 27.83 25.90 12.36
N GLY A 144 26.58 25.68 11.96
CA GLY A 144 26.07 26.07 10.64
C GLY A 144 26.39 25.09 9.51
N GLU A 145 27.07 23.97 9.80
CA GLU A 145 27.40 22.93 8.82
C GLU A 145 26.34 21.79 8.78
N GLY A 146 25.04 22.14 8.78
CA GLY A 146 23.94 21.18 8.83
C GLY A 146 23.96 20.15 7.67
N ASP A 147 24.33 20.59 6.47
CA ASP A 147 24.45 19.71 5.31
C ASP A 147 25.56 18.66 5.50
N ARG A 148 26.67 19.06 6.11
CA ARG A 148 27.77 18.15 6.44
C ARG A 148 27.37 17.16 7.52
N LEU A 149 26.61 17.59 8.53
CA LEU A 149 26.05 16.68 9.54
C LEU A 149 25.18 15.60 8.89
N MET A 150 24.32 15.99 7.93
CA MET A 150 23.47 15.05 7.21
C MET A 150 24.30 14.04 6.41
N THR A 151 25.32 14.47 5.67
CA THR A 151 26.22 13.56 4.95
C THR A 151 27.02 12.66 5.88
N MET A 152 27.54 13.21 6.98
CA MET A 152 28.35 12.49 7.95
C MET A 152 27.54 11.39 8.66
N VAL A 153 26.35 11.73 9.16
CA VAL A 153 25.45 10.73 9.75
C VAL A 153 24.97 9.76 8.67
N GLY A 154 24.71 10.18 7.44
CA GLY A 154 24.32 9.23 6.37
C GLY A 154 25.42 8.21 6.02
N SER A 155 26.70 8.55 6.19
CA SER A 155 27.81 7.69 5.79
C SER A 155 28.03 6.46 6.69
N TYR A 156 27.31 6.29 7.80
CA TYR A 156 27.44 5.05 8.58
C TYR A 156 26.92 3.83 7.79
N TYR A 157 26.06 4.03 6.79
CA TYR A 157 25.62 2.96 5.89
C TYR A 157 26.77 2.35 5.06
N ASP A 158 27.89 3.06 4.89
CA ASP A 158 29.06 2.56 4.16
C ASP A 158 29.74 1.37 4.86
N PHE A 159 29.43 1.14 6.14
CA PHE A 159 30.04 0.08 6.95
C PHE A 159 29.27 -1.25 6.91
N PHE A 160 28.06 -1.28 6.35
CA PHE A 160 27.29 -2.51 6.25
C PHE A 160 27.50 -3.21 4.92
N GLN A 161 27.42 -4.53 4.95
CA GLN A 161 27.46 -5.31 3.72
C GLN A 161 26.18 -5.08 2.92
N SER A 162 26.34 -4.88 1.62
CA SER A 162 25.22 -4.80 0.70
C SER A 162 24.87 -6.19 0.18
N GLU A 163 23.59 -6.55 0.24
CA GLU A 163 23.11 -7.81 -0.31
C GLU A 163 23.20 -7.83 -1.85
N PRO A 164 23.65 -8.93 -2.47
CA PRO A 164 23.70 -9.05 -3.92
C PRO A 164 22.31 -9.23 -4.54
N GLU A 165 21.36 -9.78 -3.79
CA GLU A 165 20.00 -10.01 -4.27
C GLU A 165 19.14 -8.74 -4.16
N PRO A 166 18.16 -8.54 -5.06
CA PRO A 166 17.24 -7.42 -4.97
C PRO A 166 16.42 -7.46 -3.68
N THR A 167 16.33 -6.33 -3.00
CA THR A 167 15.44 -6.13 -1.85
C THR A 167 14.23 -5.30 -2.25
N TYR A 168 13.11 -5.50 -1.55
CA TYR A 168 11.85 -4.82 -1.83
C TYR A 168 11.49 -3.88 -0.68
N SER A 169 11.25 -2.61 -1.01
CA SER A 169 10.83 -1.63 -0.01
C SER A 169 9.44 -1.96 0.57
N VAL A 170 9.14 -1.36 1.72
CA VAL A 170 7.74 -1.19 2.13
C VAL A 170 7.05 -0.32 1.07
N PRO A 171 5.79 -0.57 0.72
CA PRO A 171 5.14 0.24 -0.29
C PRO A 171 5.01 1.70 0.15
N SER A 172 5.31 2.61 -0.77
CA SER A 172 5.18 4.06 -0.58
C SER A 172 4.24 4.64 -1.62
N LYS A 173 3.69 5.83 -1.34
CA LYS A 173 2.83 6.52 -2.29
C LYS A 173 3.66 7.23 -3.35
N ASP A 174 3.31 7.00 -4.62
CA ASP A 174 3.69 7.81 -5.76
C ASP A 174 2.45 8.55 -6.32
N ASP A 175 2.64 9.82 -6.71
CA ASP A 175 1.55 10.68 -7.16
C ASP A 175 0.93 10.25 -8.50
N HIS A 176 1.65 9.50 -9.33
CA HIS A 176 1.20 9.05 -10.66
C HIS A 176 0.84 7.56 -10.70
N LEU A 177 1.58 6.74 -9.97
CA LEU A 177 1.50 5.27 -10.01
C LEU A 177 0.72 4.66 -8.83
N GLY A 178 0.27 5.50 -7.90
CA GLY A 178 -0.38 5.04 -6.66
C GLY A 178 0.64 4.42 -5.71
N LEU A 179 0.29 3.33 -5.04
CA LEU A 179 1.27 2.60 -4.24
C LEU A 179 2.30 1.88 -5.13
N ILE A 180 3.57 2.13 -4.85
CA ILE A 180 4.70 1.48 -5.50
C ILE A 180 5.54 0.71 -4.47
N ILE A 181 6.18 -0.36 -4.94
CA ILE A 181 7.26 -1.04 -4.24
C ILE A 181 8.54 -0.77 -5.02
N ILE A 182 9.61 -0.40 -4.33
CA ILE A 182 10.91 -0.19 -4.96
C ILE A 182 11.68 -1.50 -4.85
N ALA A 183 12.00 -2.10 -5.99
CA ALA A 183 12.98 -3.17 -6.05
C ALA A 183 14.36 -2.56 -6.25
N ALA A 184 15.26 -2.76 -5.29
CA ALA A 184 16.58 -2.16 -5.29
C ALA A 184 17.68 -3.22 -5.15
N THR A 185 18.76 -3.07 -5.89
CA THR A 185 19.96 -3.90 -5.75
C THR A 185 21.22 -3.07 -5.81
N ARG A 186 22.28 -3.57 -5.17
CA ARG A 186 23.58 -2.91 -5.18
C ARG A 186 24.17 -2.87 -6.59
N THR A 187 24.81 -1.77 -6.91
CA THR A 187 25.58 -1.60 -8.15
C THR A 187 27.06 -1.55 -7.77
N VAL A 188 27.85 -2.46 -8.31
CA VAL A 188 29.29 -2.56 -8.03
C VAL A 188 30.11 -2.20 -9.26
N ASP A 189 31.30 -1.66 -9.05
CA ASP A 189 32.26 -1.40 -10.13
C ASP A 189 33.03 -2.66 -10.56
N THR A 190 33.96 -2.52 -11.50
CA THR A 190 34.77 -3.65 -12.00
C THR A 190 35.69 -4.28 -10.95
N THR A 191 35.89 -3.62 -9.81
CA THR A 191 36.71 -4.10 -8.70
C THR A 191 35.88 -4.74 -7.58
N GLY A 192 34.55 -4.74 -7.71
CA GLY A 192 33.62 -5.27 -6.71
C GLY A 192 33.30 -4.27 -5.59
N THR A 193 33.67 -3.01 -5.75
CA THR A 193 33.35 -1.95 -4.77
C THR A 193 31.96 -1.37 -5.05
N LEU A 194 31.18 -1.12 -4.00
CA LEU A 194 29.86 -0.49 -4.11
C LEU A 194 29.99 0.88 -4.78
N PHE A 195 29.35 1.04 -5.94
CA PHE A 195 29.28 2.28 -6.70
C PHE A 195 27.98 3.04 -6.44
N GLY A 196 26.88 2.32 -6.19
CA GLY A 196 25.57 2.90 -5.93
C GLY A 196 24.47 1.86 -5.83
N VAL A 197 23.23 2.29 -5.99
CA VAL A 197 22.04 1.41 -5.96
C VAL A 197 21.27 1.61 -7.26
N THR A 198 20.91 0.51 -7.92
CA THR A 198 19.98 0.52 -9.04
C THR A 198 18.61 0.13 -8.50
N ALA A 199 17.60 0.92 -8.83
CA ALA A 199 16.25 0.72 -8.33
C ALA A 199 15.22 0.82 -9.46
N VAL A 200 14.11 0.11 -9.31
CA VAL A 200 12.96 0.16 -10.21
C VAL A 200 11.69 0.30 -9.38
N ASP A 201 10.84 1.24 -9.78
CA ASP A 201 9.52 1.44 -9.20
C ASP A 201 8.53 0.41 -9.78
N ILE A 202 7.90 -0.35 -8.90
CA ILE A 202 6.95 -1.39 -9.24
C ILE A 202 5.57 -0.95 -8.76
N SER A 203 4.66 -0.61 -9.67
CA SER A 203 3.28 -0.29 -9.30
C SER A 203 2.55 -1.53 -8.77
N MET A 204 2.07 -1.44 -7.53
CA MET A 204 1.29 -2.51 -6.90
C MET A 204 -0.03 -2.77 -7.63
N ASN A 205 -0.59 -1.73 -8.26
CA ASN A 205 -1.82 -1.86 -9.04
C ASN A 205 -1.65 -2.78 -10.26
N ILE A 206 -0.44 -2.79 -10.84
CA ILE A 206 -0.12 -3.59 -12.02
C ILE A 206 0.29 -4.99 -11.61
N VAL A 207 1.29 -5.12 -10.72
CA VAL A 207 1.87 -6.42 -10.36
C VAL A 207 0.89 -7.30 -9.61
N PHE A 208 0.07 -6.72 -8.73
CA PHE A 208 -0.91 -7.45 -7.93
C PHE A 208 -2.34 -7.21 -8.41
N ASN A 209 -2.51 -6.93 -9.71
CA ASN A 209 -3.83 -6.64 -10.29
C ASN A 209 -4.87 -7.71 -9.97
N GLU A 210 -4.49 -8.98 -9.99
CA GLU A 210 -5.38 -10.11 -9.68
C GLU A 210 -5.90 -10.08 -8.24
N ILE A 211 -5.13 -9.52 -7.30
CA ILE A 211 -5.52 -9.34 -5.90
C ILE A 211 -6.33 -8.05 -5.74
N VAL A 212 -5.84 -6.94 -6.31
CA VAL A 212 -6.48 -5.61 -6.23
C VAL A 212 -7.88 -5.62 -6.83
N ASN A 213 -8.04 -6.34 -7.95
CA ASN A 213 -9.29 -6.48 -8.67
C ASN A 213 -9.90 -7.88 -8.50
N PHE A 214 -9.47 -8.61 -7.48
CA PHE A 214 -10.08 -9.89 -7.14
C PHE A 214 -11.58 -9.70 -6.97
N ASN A 215 -12.35 -10.41 -7.78
CA ASN A 215 -13.80 -10.33 -7.75
C ASN A 215 -14.39 -11.71 -8.04
N LEU A 216 -14.74 -12.42 -6.97
CA LEU A 216 -15.42 -13.69 -7.04
C LEU A 216 -16.62 -13.64 -6.10
N GLY A 217 -17.83 -13.72 -6.66
CA GLY A 217 -19.05 -13.66 -5.88
C GLY A 217 -19.22 -12.32 -5.14
N LYS A 218 -19.78 -12.34 -3.94
CA LYS A 218 -20.16 -11.13 -3.18
C LYS A 218 -19.27 -10.87 -1.97
N TYR A 219 -18.79 -11.91 -1.30
CA TYR A 219 -18.14 -11.84 0.00
C TYR A 219 -16.66 -12.20 -0.08
N SER A 220 -16.25 -13.00 -1.05
CA SER A 220 -14.87 -13.44 -1.21
C SER A 220 -13.91 -12.32 -1.57
N PHE A 221 -12.70 -12.43 -1.03
CA PHE A 221 -11.64 -11.46 -1.23
C PHE A 221 -10.26 -12.12 -1.12
N ALA A 222 -9.28 -11.51 -1.78
CA ALA A 222 -7.87 -11.86 -1.63
C ALA A 222 -7.11 -10.69 -1.00
N PHE A 223 -6.00 -10.98 -0.33
CA PHE A 223 -5.13 -10.00 0.28
C PHE A 223 -3.67 -10.43 0.25
N LEU A 224 -2.77 -9.44 0.31
CA LEU A 224 -1.32 -9.63 0.23
C LEU A 224 -0.67 -9.33 1.58
N VAL A 225 0.21 -10.20 2.03
CA VAL A 225 0.92 -10.09 3.31
C VAL A 225 2.43 -10.03 3.08
N ASP A 226 3.10 -9.07 3.70
CA ASP A 226 4.56 -9.06 3.88
C ASP A 226 4.94 -10.01 5.03
N ARG A 227 5.69 -11.07 4.73
CA ARG A 227 6.06 -12.12 5.69
C ARG A 227 7.16 -11.70 6.67
N GLU A 228 7.92 -10.65 6.37
CA GLU A 228 8.99 -10.19 7.27
C GLU A 228 8.40 -9.45 8.47
N ASP A 229 7.46 -8.55 8.21
CA ASP A 229 6.89 -7.64 9.20
C ASP A 229 5.42 -7.94 9.55
N GLY A 230 4.79 -8.89 8.85
CA GLY A 230 3.40 -9.27 9.02
C GLY A 230 2.41 -8.21 8.59
N ARG A 231 2.82 -7.26 7.74
CA ARG A 231 1.96 -6.17 7.26
C ARG A 231 1.04 -6.67 6.16
N VAL A 232 -0.25 -6.33 6.25
CA VAL A 232 -1.20 -6.56 5.17
C VAL A 232 -1.13 -5.38 4.20
N LEU A 233 -0.57 -5.62 3.02
CA LEU A 233 -0.26 -4.58 2.02
C LEU A 233 -1.44 -4.28 1.10
N LEU A 234 -2.23 -5.30 0.77
CA LEU A 234 -3.45 -5.18 -0.03
C LEU A 234 -4.56 -5.92 0.70
N HIS A 235 -5.74 -5.34 0.81
CA HIS A 235 -6.92 -5.97 1.39
C HIS A 235 -8.16 -5.27 0.84
N ARG A 236 -9.30 -5.98 0.76
CA ARG A 236 -10.58 -5.38 0.30
C ARG A 236 -10.96 -4.13 1.09
N ASP A 237 -10.70 -4.17 2.40
CA ASP A 237 -11.08 -3.10 3.33
C ASP A 237 -10.04 -1.97 3.43
N LEU A 238 -8.95 -2.05 2.65
CA LEU A 238 -7.98 -0.97 2.48
C LEU A 238 -8.26 -0.23 1.16
N PRO A 239 -7.90 1.07 1.05
CA PRO A 239 -7.93 1.76 -0.23
C PRO A 239 -7.14 1.01 -1.29
N LYS A 240 -7.63 1.01 -2.53
CA LYS A 240 -6.87 0.43 -3.66
C LYS A 240 -5.57 1.21 -3.84
N PRO A 241 -4.52 0.61 -4.45
CA PRO A 241 -3.23 1.28 -4.66
C PRO A 241 -3.32 2.69 -5.25
N MET A 242 -4.25 2.93 -6.18
CA MET A 242 -4.44 4.24 -6.84
C MET A 242 -5.24 5.26 -6.00
N GLU A 243 -5.87 4.84 -4.91
CA GLU A 243 -6.84 5.64 -4.15
C GLU A 243 -6.26 6.20 -2.83
N TRP A 244 -5.01 5.88 -2.51
CA TRP A 244 -4.37 6.34 -1.27
C TRP A 244 -4.19 7.87 -1.28
N PRO A 245 -4.76 8.60 -0.29
CA PRO A 245 -4.67 10.05 -0.24
C PRO A 245 -3.30 10.55 0.22
N SER A 246 -2.59 9.75 1.00
CA SER A 246 -1.27 10.05 1.59
C SER A 246 -0.44 8.78 1.72
N GLU A 247 0.75 8.87 2.31
CA GLU A 247 1.56 7.69 2.66
C GLU A 247 0.73 6.64 3.40
N PRO A 248 0.90 5.35 3.05
CA PRO A 248 0.07 4.29 3.59
C PRO A 248 0.48 3.91 5.01
N THR A 249 -0.52 3.52 5.81
CA THR A 249 -0.31 2.87 7.10
C THR A 249 -0.87 1.46 7.01
N PHE A 250 0.01 0.46 7.08
CA PHE A 250 -0.39 -0.94 6.99
C PHE A 250 -0.68 -1.52 8.38
N LEU A 251 -1.75 -2.30 8.46
CA LEU A 251 -2.08 -3.04 9.68
C LEU A 251 -1.36 -4.38 9.69
N HIS A 252 -0.97 -4.83 10.88
CA HIS A 252 -0.42 -6.16 11.06
C HIS A 252 -1.52 -7.22 10.84
N LEU A 253 -1.16 -8.38 10.29
CA LEU A 253 -2.06 -9.50 9.99
C LEU A 253 -2.85 -9.95 11.22
N SER A 254 -2.22 -9.91 12.40
CA SER A 254 -2.89 -10.19 13.68
C SER A 254 -4.05 -9.23 14.01
N SER A 255 -4.04 -8.01 13.47
CA SER A 255 -5.10 -7.01 13.66
C SER A 255 -6.22 -7.14 12.63
N MET A 256 -5.91 -7.67 11.45
CA MET A 256 -6.88 -8.04 10.42
C MET A 256 -7.43 -9.45 10.61
N LYS A 257 -7.28 -10.01 11.83
CA LYS A 257 -7.50 -11.43 12.10
C LYS A 257 -8.80 -11.96 11.53
N GLY A 258 -9.91 -11.23 11.57
CA GLY A 258 -11.20 -11.71 11.07
C GLY A 258 -11.60 -13.04 11.73
N ALA A 259 -11.13 -14.15 11.14
CA ALA A 259 -11.23 -15.52 11.65
C ALA A 259 -9.91 -16.34 11.69
N LEU A 260 -8.75 -15.79 11.26
CA LEU A 260 -7.45 -16.46 11.32
C LEU A 260 -6.97 -16.67 12.77
N THR A 261 -6.61 -17.91 13.08
CA THR A 261 -5.96 -18.34 14.32
C THR A 261 -4.48 -17.95 14.35
N ASP A 262 -3.88 -17.94 15.54
CA ASP A 262 -2.45 -17.66 15.71
C ASP A 262 -1.54 -18.65 14.96
N ASP A 263 -1.97 -19.91 14.85
CA ASP A 263 -1.25 -20.95 14.10
C ASP A 263 -1.25 -20.63 12.59
N GLU A 264 -2.38 -20.19 12.03
CA GLU A 264 -2.46 -19.81 10.62
C GLU A 264 -1.66 -18.54 10.33
N VAL A 265 -1.73 -17.54 11.21
CA VAL A 265 -0.89 -16.34 11.10
C VAL A 265 0.57 -16.75 11.07
N THR A 266 1.00 -17.66 11.96
CA THR A 266 2.38 -18.16 11.98
C THR A 266 2.74 -18.86 10.67
N LYS A 267 1.89 -19.73 10.14
CA LYS A 267 2.10 -20.45 8.88
C LYS A 267 2.22 -19.51 7.68
N ILE A 268 1.36 -18.50 7.60
CA ILE A 268 1.40 -17.49 6.53
C ILE A 268 2.73 -16.73 6.58
N MET A 269 3.20 -16.38 7.78
CA MET A 269 4.45 -15.68 8.02
C MET A 269 5.69 -16.53 7.72
N THR A 270 5.67 -17.82 8.07
CA THR A 270 6.77 -18.75 7.77
C THR A 270 6.81 -19.16 6.29
N GLY A 271 5.80 -18.80 5.50
CA GLY A 271 5.72 -19.12 4.07
C GLY A 271 5.27 -20.57 3.82
N GLU A 272 4.45 -21.13 4.70
CA GLU A 272 3.81 -22.43 4.46
C GLU A 272 2.57 -22.25 3.57
N SER A 273 2.29 -23.25 2.73
CA SER A 273 1.04 -23.32 1.97
C SER A 273 0.00 -24.11 2.73
N GLY A 274 -1.26 -23.70 2.69
CA GLY A 274 -2.33 -24.41 3.39
C GLY A 274 -3.72 -23.88 3.13
N SER A 275 -4.68 -24.55 3.75
CA SER A 275 -6.08 -24.14 3.73
C SER A 275 -6.78 -24.51 5.02
N SER A 276 -7.78 -23.73 5.39
CA SER A 276 -8.52 -23.88 6.63
C SER A 276 -9.95 -23.40 6.50
N TYR A 277 -10.87 -24.23 6.97
CA TYR A 277 -12.29 -23.94 6.94
C TYR A 277 -12.75 -23.36 8.28
N HIS A 278 -13.59 -22.32 8.21
CA HIS A 278 -14.15 -21.63 9.36
C HIS A 278 -15.65 -21.42 9.17
N ASP A 279 -16.45 -21.78 10.17
CA ASP A 279 -17.92 -21.66 10.10
C ASP A 279 -18.41 -20.21 10.25
N ASN A 280 -17.67 -19.37 10.98
CA ASN A 280 -18.08 -18.01 11.34
C ASN A 280 -16.96 -17.02 10.96
N VAL A 281 -16.98 -16.57 9.72
CA VAL A 281 -16.13 -15.48 9.21
C VAL A 281 -17.00 -14.26 8.97
N THR A 282 -16.59 -13.12 9.54
CA THR A 282 -17.30 -11.86 9.37
C THR A 282 -17.20 -11.37 7.91
N ALA A 283 -18.31 -11.43 7.19
CA ALA A 283 -18.49 -10.81 5.89
C ALA A 283 -19.06 -9.39 6.06
N LEU A 284 -18.38 -8.39 5.50
CA LEU A 284 -18.84 -7.01 5.48
C LEU A 284 -19.70 -6.76 4.24
N ILE A 285 -20.92 -6.26 4.46
CA ILE A 285 -21.88 -5.92 3.41
C ILE A 285 -22.12 -4.43 3.46
N THR A 286 -21.73 -3.73 2.40
CA THR A 286 -21.92 -2.28 2.30
C THR A 286 -23.41 -1.94 2.28
N ARG A 287 -23.83 -1.01 3.14
CA ARG A 287 -25.21 -0.50 3.13
C ARG A 287 -25.50 0.47 1.98
N GLY A 288 -24.47 0.82 1.21
CA GLY A 288 -24.47 1.91 0.25
C GLY A 288 -23.07 2.38 -0.15
N ASN A 289 -22.77 3.66 0.14
CA ASN A 289 -21.39 4.12 0.15
C ASN A 289 -20.71 3.67 1.45
N ALA A 290 -19.69 2.83 1.35
CA ALA A 290 -18.97 2.25 2.50
C ALA A 290 -18.42 3.31 3.46
N GLN A 291 -17.96 4.44 2.94
CA GLN A 291 -17.32 5.49 3.74
C GLN A 291 -18.32 6.32 4.54
N SER A 292 -19.55 6.51 4.04
CA SER A 292 -20.53 7.41 4.66
C SER A 292 -21.72 6.71 5.31
N GLU A 293 -22.02 5.48 4.91
CA GLU A 293 -23.24 4.76 5.33
C GLU A 293 -22.96 3.46 6.08
N GLY A 294 -21.67 3.11 6.20
CA GLY A 294 -21.20 1.97 6.97
C GLY A 294 -21.52 0.61 6.34
N VAL A 295 -21.29 -0.43 7.13
CA VAL A 295 -21.38 -1.84 6.71
C VAL A 295 -22.24 -2.63 7.70
N ASN A 296 -22.90 -3.67 7.20
CA ASN A 296 -23.43 -4.76 8.02
C ASN A 296 -22.38 -5.87 8.12
N ALA A 297 -22.19 -6.40 9.32
CA ALA A 297 -21.37 -7.57 9.56
C ALA A 297 -22.29 -8.79 9.66
N GLU A 298 -22.04 -9.81 8.85
CA GLU A 298 -22.74 -11.08 8.91
C GLU A 298 -21.72 -12.23 9.00
N GLU A 299 -22.00 -13.20 9.87
CA GLU A 299 -21.14 -14.38 10.00
C GLU A 299 -21.51 -15.42 8.94
N ARG A 300 -20.50 -15.87 8.18
CA ARG A 300 -20.66 -16.83 7.09
C ARG A 300 -19.51 -17.82 7.05
N ALA A 301 -19.78 -19.02 6.53
CA ALA A 301 -18.77 -20.04 6.37
C ALA A 301 -17.82 -19.70 5.21
N ALA A 302 -16.51 -19.80 5.46
CA ALA A 302 -15.48 -19.57 4.45
C ALA A 302 -14.26 -20.47 4.67
N THR A 303 -13.52 -20.69 3.58
CA THR A 303 -12.23 -21.35 3.59
C THR A 303 -11.14 -20.33 3.27
N PHE A 304 -10.15 -20.20 4.15
CA PHE A 304 -8.93 -19.47 3.83
C PHE A 304 -7.96 -20.39 3.10
N TYR A 305 -7.35 -19.89 2.03
CA TYR A 305 -6.23 -20.50 1.32
C TYR A 305 -5.06 -19.54 1.39
N TYR A 306 -3.85 -20.05 1.65
CA TYR A 306 -2.66 -19.22 1.70
C TYR A 306 -1.48 -19.93 1.08
N GLU A 307 -0.66 -19.16 0.36
CA GLU A 307 0.51 -19.65 -0.37
C GLU A 307 1.57 -18.54 -0.49
N PRO A 308 2.86 -18.85 -0.29
CA PRO A 308 3.93 -17.88 -0.54
C PRO A 308 4.08 -17.62 -2.03
N ILE A 309 4.38 -16.37 -2.40
CA ILE A 309 4.82 -16.05 -3.77
C ILE A 309 6.30 -16.49 -3.88
N PRO A 310 6.65 -17.40 -4.82
CA PRO A 310 8.02 -17.89 -4.97
C PRO A 310 9.04 -16.76 -5.11
N ASP A 311 10.21 -16.95 -4.50
CA ASP A 311 11.34 -16.01 -4.57
C ASP A 311 11.03 -14.57 -4.11
N THR A 312 10.00 -14.39 -3.28
CA THR A 312 9.66 -13.10 -2.67
C THR A 312 9.34 -13.24 -1.20
N LYS A 313 9.29 -12.12 -0.48
CA LYS A 313 8.85 -12.05 0.92
C LYS A 313 7.33 -12.00 1.10
N TYR A 314 6.55 -12.20 0.05
CA TYR A 314 5.10 -12.02 0.10
C TYR A 314 4.34 -13.35 0.17
N SER A 315 3.19 -13.34 0.84
CA SER A 315 2.19 -14.41 0.80
C SER A 315 0.87 -13.85 0.30
N VAL A 316 0.16 -14.64 -0.52
CA VAL A 316 -1.21 -14.34 -0.91
C VAL A 316 -2.15 -15.15 -0.06
N VAL A 317 -3.22 -14.52 0.41
CA VAL A 317 -4.29 -15.18 1.15
C VAL A 317 -5.62 -14.93 0.44
N LEU A 318 -6.36 -16.00 0.19
CA LEU A 318 -7.70 -15.98 -0.39
C LEU A 318 -8.72 -16.41 0.66
N CYS A 319 -9.69 -15.56 0.96
CA CYS A 319 -10.87 -15.92 1.73
C CYS A 319 -12.02 -16.29 0.78
N LEU A 320 -12.32 -17.58 0.68
CA LEU A 320 -13.35 -18.12 -0.19
C LEU A 320 -14.61 -18.47 0.61
N PHE A 321 -15.67 -17.66 0.52
CA PHE A 321 -16.96 -17.95 1.14
C PHE A 321 -17.67 -19.07 0.37
N GLU A 322 -18.35 -19.96 1.09
CA GLU A 322 -18.99 -21.14 0.48
C GLU A 322 -20.02 -20.76 -0.61
N GLU A 323 -20.71 -19.63 -0.43
CA GLU A 323 -21.69 -19.10 -1.39
C GLU A 323 -21.07 -18.60 -2.70
N ASP A 324 -19.81 -18.19 -2.66
CA ASP A 324 -19.10 -17.62 -3.81
C ASP A 324 -18.30 -18.66 -4.59
N ARG A 325 -18.24 -19.91 -4.10
CA ARG A 325 -17.54 -21.03 -4.77
C ARG A 325 -18.10 -21.36 -6.14
N ILE A 326 -19.37 -21.02 -6.40
CA ILE A 326 -20.06 -21.31 -7.65
C ILE A 326 -20.57 -20.01 -8.26
N VAL A 327 -19.87 -19.52 -9.28
CA VAL A 327 -20.36 -18.42 -10.10
C VAL A 327 -21.24 -18.98 -11.21
N THR A 328 -22.53 -18.66 -11.18
CA THR A 328 -23.42 -18.96 -12.31
C THR A 328 -23.13 -17.99 -13.45
N VAL A 329 -22.60 -18.50 -14.55
CA VAL A 329 -22.51 -17.78 -15.83
C VAL A 329 -23.89 -17.83 -16.50
N PRO A 330 -24.45 -16.69 -16.94
CA PRO A 330 -25.69 -16.67 -17.70
C PRO A 330 -25.58 -17.55 -18.96
N SER A 331 -26.58 -18.41 -19.19
CA SER A 331 -26.65 -19.22 -20.42
C SER A 331 -26.60 -18.30 -21.65
N PRO A 332 -25.79 -18.61 -22.69
CA PRO A 332 -25.71 -17.77 -23.88
C PRO A 332 -27.06 -17.50 -24.53
N VAL A 333 -27.35 -16.21 -24.79
CA VAL A 333 -28.55 -15.76 -25.52
C VAL A 333 -28.10 -14.97 -26.75
N ASN A 334 -28.70 -15.24 -27.90
CA ASN A 334 -28.43 -14.51 -29.12
C ASN A 334 -29.38 -13.31 -29.26
N PRO A 335 -28.89 -12.18 -29.81
CA PRO A 335 -29.73 -11.01 -30.11
C PRO A 335 -30.92 -11.37 -31.00
N GLU A 336 -32.10 -10.83 -30.66
CA GLU A 336 -33.32 -10.88 -31.46
C GLU A 336 -33.56 -9.54 -32.19
N SER A 337 -34.49 -9.53 -33.16
CA SER A 337 -34.86 -8.29 -33.86
C SER A 337 -35.34 -7.22 -32.87
N GLY A 338 -34.72 -6.03 -32.92
CA GLY A 338 -35.03 -4.93 -32.00
C GLY A 338 -34.19 -4.89 -30.72
N THR A 339 -33.24 -5.81 -30.55
CA THR A 339 -32.30 -5.83 -29.40
C THR A 339 -30.90 -5.33 -29.74
N ALA A 340 -30.76 -4.61 -30.86
CA ALA A 340 -29.49 -4.04 -31.29
C ALA A 340 -28.97 -3.06 -30.21
N SER A 341 -27.72 -3.25 -29.81
CA SER A 341 -27.06 -2.46 -28.78
C SER A 341 -25.93 -1.65 -29.37
N LEU A 342 -25.71 -0.45 -28.83
CA LEU A 342 -24.65 0.45 -29.27
C LEU A 342 -23.59 0.56 -28.19
N TYR A 343 -22.33 0.32 -28.55
CA TYR A 343 -21.19 0.53 -27.65
C TYR A 343 -20.99 2.04 -27.37
N HIS A 344 -20.59 2.37 -26.15
CA HIS A 344 -20.67 3.75 -25.64
C HIS A 344 -19.74 4.77 -26.28
N ARG A 345 -18.73 4.37 -27.05
CA ARG A 345 -17.75 5.26 -27.69
C ARG A 345 -18.33 5.99 -28.91
N LEU A 346 -19.37 6.79 -28.67
CA LEU A 346 -20.05 7.60 -29.67
C LEU A 346 -19.10 8.59 -30.37
N ASP A 347 -18.04 9.01 -29.67
CA ASP A 347 -16.98 9.89 -30.15
C ASP A 347 -16.08 9.25 -31.22
N LEU A 348 -16.09 7.92 -31.33
CA LEU A 348 -15.30 7.15 -32.30
C LEU A 348 -16.15 6.52 -33.41
N LEU A 349 -17.47 6.73 -33.40
CA LEU A 349 -18.35 6.30 -34.49
C LEU A 349 -18.03 7.08 -35.76
N ASP A 350 -18.05 6.39 -36.90
CA ASP A 350 -17.80 7.04 -38.18
C ASP A 350 -18.89 8.08 -38.50
N THR A 351 -18.48 9.17 -39.14
CA THR A 351 -19.03 10.55 -39.15
C THR A 351 -20.49 10.79 -39.59
N ASN A 352 -21.34 9.75 -39.69
CA ASN A 352 -22.77 9.84 -40.03
C ASN A 352 -23.71 9.39 -38.90
N ALA A 353 -23.20 9.13 -37.69
CA ALA A 353 -24.07 8.83 -36.55
C ALA A 353 -24.87 10.08 -36.14
N GLU A 354 -26.19 9.94 -35.98
CA GLU A 354 -27.05 10.98 -35.41
C GLU A 354 -26.75 11.12 -33.90
N VAL A 355 -25.66 11.80 -33.58
CA VAL A 355 -25.25 12.14 -32.21
C VAL A 355 -25.63 13.59 -31.89
N CYS A 356 -26.18 13.81 -30.70
CA CYS A 356 -26.43 15.14 -30.15
C CYS A 356 -25.46 15.44 -28.99
N ARG A 357 -25.55 16.65 -28.43
CA ARG A 357 -24.84 17.01 -27.20
C ARG A 357 -25.82 17.18 -26.05
N LEU A 358 -25.60 16.44 -24.97
CA LEU A 358 -26.36 16.52 -23.72
C LEU A 358 -25.35 16.71 -22.57
N HIS A 359 -25.47 17.83 -21.84
CA HIS A 359 -24.57 18.18 -20.73
C HIS A 359 -23.08 18.11 -21.08
N ASP A 360 -22.70 18.68 -22.24
CA ASP A 360 -21.33 18.69 -22.79
C ASP A 360 -20.74 17.31 -23.14
N ASN A 361 -21.57 16.26 -23.15
CA ASN A 361 -21.20 14.92 -23.59
C ASN A 361 -21.91 14.56 -24.91
N TYR A 362 -21.34 13.64 -25.70
CA TYR A 362 -22.02 13.05 -26.84
C TYR A 362 -23.17 12.17 -26.34
N ALA A 363 -24.33 12.28 -26.98
CA ALA A 363 -25.50 11.52 -26.63
C ALA A 363 -26.28 11.03 -27.85
N THR A 364 -26.98 9.91 -27.73
CA THR A 364 -27.93 9.44 -28.74
C THR A 364 -29.27 10.17 -28.62
N PHE A 365 -30.00 10.36 -29.72
CA PHE A 365 -31.34 10.97 -29.68
C PHE A 365 -32.38 10.12 -28.95
N ASP A 366 -32.42 8.83 -29.26
CA ASP A 366 -33.50 7.97 -28.83
C ASP A 366 -33.06 6.53 -28.49
N GLY A 367 -31.75 6.28 -28.35
CA GLY A 367 -31.18 4.98 -28.01
C GLY A 367 -30.48 4.94 -26.65
N SER A 368 -30.02 3.75 -26.27
CA SER A 368 -29.13 3.52 -25.14
C SER A 368 -27.72 3.16 -25.60
N THR A 369 -26.72 3.40 -24.75
CA THR A 369 -25.37 2.87 -24.93
C THR A 369 -25.02 1.85 -23.87
N VAL A 370 -24.10 0.93 -24.20
CA VAL A 370 -23.56 -0.06 -23.28
C VAL A 370 -22.05 0.12 -23.09
N MET A 371 -21.58 -0.03 -21.85
CA MET A 371 -20.17 0.04 -21.46
C MET A 371 -19.79 -1.13 -20.55
N PHE A 372 -18.51 -1.47 -20.60
CA PHE A 372 -17.89 -2.55 -19.84
C PHE A 372 -16.78 -1.99 -18.93
N PRO A 373 -16.88 -2.17 -17.61
CA PRO A 373 -15.80 -1.81 -16.70
C PRO A 373 -14.61 -2.76 -16.88
N PRO A 374 -13.42 -2.43 -16.32
CA PRO A 374 -12.24 -3.27 -16.49
C PRO A 374 -12.46 -4.72 -16.08
N LYS A 375 -13.25 -4.97 -15.03
CA LYS A 375 -13.60 -6.32 -14.56
C LYS A 375 -14.38 -7.19 -15.56
N ALA A 376 -14.96 -6.60 -16.59
CA ALA A 376 -15.70 -7.33 -17.63
C ALA A 376 -14.78 -7.88 -18.73
N TYR A 377 -13.48 -7.57 -18.67
CA TYR A 377 -12.46 -8.08 -19.59
C TYR A 377 -11.61 -9.18 -18.95
N THR A 378 -11.14 -10.12 -19.77
CA THR A 378 -10.21 -11.18 -19.34
C THR A 378 -8.83 -10.62 -19.00
N ASP A 379 -8.46 -9.48 -19.60
CA ASP A 379 -7.24 -8.73 -19.28
C ASP A 379 -7.58 -7.25 -19.03
N PRO A 380 -7.95 -6.90 -17.78
CA PRO A 380 -8.31 -5.53 -17.41
C PRO A 380 -7.17 -4.51 -17.59
N ILE A 381 -5.91 -4.93 -17.46
CA ILE A 381 -4.74 -4.05 -17.55
C ILE A 381 -4.49 -3.66 -19.00
N SER A 382 -4.54 -4.63 -19.91
CA SER A 382 -4.44 -4.36 -21.34
C SER A 382 -5.54 -3.40 -21.79
N TYR A 383 -6.78 -3.62 -21.36
CA TYR A 383 -7.89 -2.70 -21.64
C TYR A 383 -7.61 -1.27 -21.16
N LEU A 384 -7.23 -1.11 -19.88
CA LEU A 384 -6.97 0.21 -19.27
C LEU A 384 -5.75 0.95 -19.83
N SER A 385 -4.79 0.22 -20.40
CA SER A 385 -3.57 0.80 -21.00
C SER A 385 -3.69 1.04 -22.50
N SER A 386 -4.74 0.51 -23.13
CA SER A 386 -5.02 0.67 -24.55
C SER A 386 -5.81 1.95 -24.84
N LEU A 387 -5.53 2.57 -25.98
CA LEU A 387 -6.36 3.63 -26.56
C LEU A 387 -7.26 2.99 -27.60
N GLU A 388 -8.56 2.91 -27.33
CA GLU A 388 -9.50 2.35 -28.30
C GLU A 388 -9.58 3.21 -29.57
N THR A 389 -9.71 2.54 -30.71
CA THR A 389 -9.84 3.11 -32.04
C THR A 389 -11.25 2.91 -32.60
N SER A 390 -11.59 3.59 -33.70
CA SER A 390 -12.86 3.37 -34.40
C SER A 390 -13.02 1.92 -34.89
N GLU A 391 -11.92 1.21 -35.17
CA GLU A 391 -11.95 -0.21 -35.55
C GLU A 391 -12.32 -1.09 -34.35
N ASP A 392 -11.78 -0.81 -33.17
CA ASP A 392 -12.13 -1.53 -31.94
C ASP A 392 -13.62 -1.37 -31.62
N VAL A 393 -14.15 -0.16 -31.77
CA VAL A 393 -15.58 0.13 -31.58
C VAL A 393 -16.45 -0.60 -32.61
N ALA A 394 -16.03 -0.68 -33.87
CA ALA A 394 -16.74 -1.44 -34.91
C ALA A 394 -16.74 -2.95 -34.62
N ASN A 395 -15.60 -3.48 -34.18
CA ASN A 395 -15.45 -4.89 -33.80
C ASN A 395 -16.31 -5.24 -32.59
N MET A 396 -16.32 -4.39 -31.56
CA MET A 396 -17.16 -4.55 -30.37
C MET A 396 -18.64 -4.53 -30.72
N ASN A 397 -19.09 -3.53 -31.51
CA ASN A 397 -20.48 -3.44 -31.97
C ASN A 397 -20.88 -4.67 -32.80
N THR A 398 -19.98 -5.20 -33.62
CA THR A 398 -20.23 -6.42 -34.41
C THR A 398 -20.40 -7.62 -33.49
N PHE A 399 -19.53 -7.78 -32.49
CA PHE A 399 -19.57 -8.90 -31.55
C PHE A 399 -20.84 -8.92 -30.69
N ILE A 400 -21.19 -7.79 -30.06
CA ILE A 400 -22.35 -7.73 -29.16
C ILE A 400 -23.68 -7.93 -29.89
N ASN A 401 -23.74 -7.61 -31.19
CA ASN A 401 -24.93 -7.73 -32.03
C ASN A 401 -24.95 -8.96 -32.93
N ASP A 402 -23.91 -9.79 -32.93
CA ASP A 402 -23.84 -10.98 -33.81
C ASP A 402 -24.93 -11.99 -33.45
N PRO A 403 -25.89 -12.31 -34.32
CA PRO A 403 -26.92 -13.32 -34.01
C PRO A 403 -26.40 -14.75 -34.09
N THR A 404 -25.22 -14.97 -34.70
CA THR A 404 -24.68 -16.32 -34.94
C THR A 404 -23.87 -16.86 -33.76
N GLY A 405 -23.31 -15.98 -32.93
CA GLY A 405 -22.40 -16.34 -31.85
C GLY A 405 -21.05 -16.84 -32.35
N LEU A 406 -20.68 -16.55 -33.60
CA LEU A 406 -19.45 -17.00 -34.25
C LEU A 406 -18.38 -15.90 -34.32
N VAL A 407 -18.76 -14.63 -34.09
CA VAL A 407 -17.79 -13.54 -34.04
C VAL A 407 -16.86 -13.73 -32.85
N ALA A 408 -15.56 -13.55 -33.09
CA ALA A 408 -14.54 -13.72 -32.07
C ALA A 408 -14.77 -12.75 -30.90
N ASN A 409 -14.64 -13.27 -29.68
CA ASN A 409 -14.78 -12.47 -28.46
C ASN A 409 -13.60 -11.48 -28.36
N PRO A 410 -13.85 -10.15 -28.26
CA PRO A 410 -12.80 -9.13 -28.18
C PRO A 410 -12.11 -9.05 -26.81
N GLY A 411 -12.15 -10.12 -26.00
CA GLY A 411 -11.53 -10.19 -24.68
C GLY A 411 -12.48 -9.94 -23.50
N LEU A 412 -13.80 -10.06 -23.70
CA LEU A 412 -14.79 -10.00 -22.61
C LEU A 412 -14.89 -11.35 -21.87
N VAL A 413 -15.20 -11.31 -20.58
CA VAL A 413 -15.48 -12.52 -19.79
C VAL A 413 -16.77 -13.19 -20.29
N ASP A 414 -16.81 -14.52 -20.24
CA ASP A 414 -17.99 -15.31 -20.62
C ASP A 414 -19.23 -14.85 -19.84
N GLY A 415 -20.36 -14.68 -20.55
CA GLY A 415 -21.63 -14.21 -19.99
C GLY A 415 -21.88 -12.70 -20.16
N VAL A 416 -20.84 -11.87 -20.36
CA VAL A 416 -21.01 -10.42 -20.57
C VAL A 416 -21.90 -10.13 -21.78
N ARG A 417 -21.66 -10.80 -22.91
CA ARG A 417 -22.51 -10.65 -24.12
C ARG A 417 -23.97 -11.03 -23.86
N THR A 418 -24.21 -12.05 -23.02
CA THR A 418 -25.58 -12.44 -22.64
C THR A 418 -26.27 -11.31 -21.89
N ASP A 419 -25.60 -10.69 -20.92
CA ASP A 419 -26.13 -9.57 -20.15
C ASP A 419 -26.44 -8.35 -21.04
N VAL A 420 -25.61 -8.10 -22.07
CA VAL A 420 -25.89 -7.05 -23.07
C VAL A 420 -27.22 -7.33 -23.78
N THR A 421 -27.40 -8.55 -24.28
CA THR A 421 -28.63 -8.97 -24.98
C THR A 421 -29.85 -8.90 -24.07
N LEU A 422 -29.74 -9.42 -22.83
CA LEU A 422 -30.85 -9.43 -21.88
C LEU A 422 -31.27 -8.03 -21.45
N THR A 423 -30.33 -7.09 -21.32
CA THR A 423 -30.65 -5.70 -20.94
C THR A 423 -31.15 -4.85 -22.11
N ALA A 424 -30.92 -5.26 -23.36
CA ALA A 424 -31.33 -4.51 -24.55
C ALA A 424 -32.85 -4.32 -24.64
N VAL A 425 -33.64 -5.28 -24.11
CA VAL A 425 -35.10 -5.21 -24.10
C VAL A 425 -35.66 -4.01 -23.31
N LEU A 426 -34.86 -3.44 -22.40
CA LEU A 426 -35.25 -2.26 -21.62
C LEU A 426 -35.35 -1.00 -22.47
N GLU A 427 -34.57 -0.90 -23.55
CA GLU A 427 -34.55 0.30 -24.38
C GLU A 427 -35.91 0.57 -25.01
N GLN A 428 -36.57 -0.47 -25.54
CA GLN A 428 -37.91 -0.33 -26.11
C GLN A 428 -38.88 0.24 -25.08
N TYR A 429 -38.85 -0.30 -23.86
CA TYR A 429 -39.69 0.19 -22.77
C TYR A 429 -39.39 1.66 -22.43
N TRP A 430 -38.11 2.04 -22.33
CA TRP A 430 -37.72 3.42 -22.04
C TRP A 430 -38.08 4.41 -23.17
N ARG A 431 -38.08 3.95 -24.41
CA ARG A 431 -38.46 4.75 -25.59
C ARG A 431 -39.97 4.99 -25.65
N GLU A 432 -40.77 3.97 -25.36
CA GLU A 432 -42.23 4.04 -25.43
C GLU A 432 -42.88 4.71 -24.22
N ASN A 433 -42.19 4.69 -23.06
CA ASN A 433 -42.70 5.25 -21.82
C ASN A 433 -41.93 6.53 -21.46
N ASP A 434 -42.62 7.67 -21.62
CA ASP A 434 -42.12 8.94 -21.15
C ASP A 434 -41.96 8.91 -19.62
N ALA A 435 -40.83 9.41 -19.13
CA ALA A 435 -40.47 9.34 -17.73
C ALA A 435 -39.90 10.68 -17.28
N ASP A 436 -40.32 11.16 -16.12
CA ASP A 436 -39.79 12.38 -15.47
C ASP A 436 -38.32 12.22 -15.00
N SER A 437 -37.63 11.16 -15.43
CA SER A 437 -36.24 10.86 -15.16
C SER A 437 -35.30 11.51 -16.18
N VAL A 438 -34.20 12.05 -15.70
CA VAL A 438 -33.10 12.56 -16.53
C VAL A 438 -32.30 11.41 -17.14
N TRP A 439 -31.97 10.42 -16.31
CA TRP A 439 -31.20 9.24 -16.71
C TRP A 439 -31.93 7.97 -16.31
N ARG A 440 -31.85 6.94 -17.16
CA ARG A 440 -32.33 5.59 -16.87
C ARG A 440 -31.20 4.62 -17.17
N TYR A 441 -30.88 3.74 -16.24
CA TYR A 441 -29.75 2.84 -16.42
C TYR A 441 -29.92 1.52 -15.68
N VAL A 442 -29.17 0.53 -16.14
CA VAL A 442 -29.06 -0.78 -15.49
C VAL A 442 -27.59 -1.16 -15.42
N GLY A 443 -27.18 -1.67 -14.26
CA GLY A 443 -25.90 -2.34 -14.06
C GLY A 443 -26.13 -3.81 -13.78
N THR A 444 -25.37 -4.72 -14.39
CA THR A 444 -25.42 -6.14 -14.06
C THR A 444 -24.33 -6.52 -13.07
N THR A 445 -24.47 -7.69 -12.43
CA THR A 445 -23.44 -8.21 -11.51
C THR A 445 -22.09 -8.45 -12.22
N MET A 446 -22.12 -8.78 -13.51
CA MET A 446 -20.93 -8.89 -14.37
C MET A 446 -20.34 -7.53 -14.78
N GLY A 447 -21.03 -6.42 -14.47
CA GLY A 447 -20.55 -5.06 -14.73
C GLY A 447 -21.10 -4.42 -16.00
N VAL A 448 -21.92 -5.10 -16.79
CA VAL A 448 -22.55 -4.48 -17.97
C VAL A 448 -23.35 -3.28 -17.52
N PHE A 449 -23.02 -2.10 -18.04
CA PHE A 449 -23.72 -0.87 -17.72
C PHE A 449 -24.39 -0.32 -18.97
N ARG A 450 -25.72 -0.16 -18.93
CA ARG A 450 -26.51 0.43 -20.01
C ARG A 450 -27.20 1.68 -19.51
N ILE A 451 -27.14 2.76 -20.29
CA ILE A 451 -27.72 4.06 -19.94
C ILE A 451 -28.55 4.64 -21.10
N PHE A 452 -29.65 5.30 -20.76
CA PHE A 452 -30.58 5.97 -21.67
C PHE A 452 -30.88 7.41 -21.19
N PRO A 453 -30.79 8.44 -22.05
CA PRO A 453 -30.20 8.37 -23.40
C PRO A 453 -28.74 7.91 -23.35
N GLY A 454 -28.29 7.23 -24.39
CA GLY A 454 -26.92 6.72 -24.48
C GLY A 454 -25.89 7.84 -24.51
N ILE A 455 -24.81 7.71 -23.75
CA ILE A 455 -23.70 8.67 -23.67
C ILE A 455 -22.33 7.99 -23.75
N VAL A 456 -21.28 8.79 -23.96
CA VAL A 456 -19.88 8.35 -23.75
C VAL A 456 -19.57 8.30 -22.26
N MET A 457 -18.90 7.24 -21.82
CA MET A 457 -18.60 6.97 -20.42
C MET A 457 -17.09 6.79 -20.21
N ASP A 458 -16.64 7.04 -18.99
CA ASP A 458 -15.27 6.73 -18.57
C ASP A 458 -15.09 5.21 -18.50
N MET A 459 -14.05 4.69 -19.16
CA MET A 459 -13.71 3.26 -19.18
C MET A 459 -13.44 2.67 -17.78
N ARG A 460 -13.16 3.51 -16.78
CA ARG A 460 -12.92 3.12 -15.38
C ARG A 460 -14.20 3.06 -14.54
N TYR A 461 -15.33 3.57 -15.05
CA TYR A 461 -16.57 3.55 -14.31
C TYR A 461 -17.06 2.11 -14.12
N ASP A 462 -17.20 1.67 -12.87
CA ASP A 462 -17.78 0.37 -12.54
C ASP A 462 -19.12 0.58 -11.83
N PRO A 463 -20.26 0.18 -12.43
CA PRO A 463 -21.58 0.34 -11.81
C PRO A 463 -21.68 -0.42 -10.48
N THR A 464 -20.96 -1.53 -10.33
CA THR A 464 -21.06 -2.39 -9.14
C THR A 464 -20.33 -1.84 -7.91
N GLN A 465 -19.49 -0.84 -8.10
CA GLN A 465 -18.83 -0.11 -7.02
C GLN A 465 -19.62 1.14 -6.59
N GLN A 466 -20.72 1.47 -7.27
CA GLN A 466 -21.46 2.70 -7.03
C GLN A 466 -22.45 2.55 -5.87
N ALA A 467 -22.66 3.66 -5.16
CA ALA A 467 -23.58 3.70 -4.02
C ALA A 467 -25.01 3.25 -4.39
N TRP A 468 -25.52 3.66 -5.55
CA TRP A 468 -26.87 3.29 -6.00
C TRP A 468 -27.04 1.78 -6.21
N PHE A 469 -25.99 1.10 -6.65
CA PHE A 469 -25.98 -0.34 -6.87
C PHE A 469 -25.95 -1.06 -5.52
N ASN A 470 -25.05 -0.63 -4.64
CA ASN A 470 -24.92 -1.19 -3.30
C ASN A 470 -26.16 -0.96 -2.41
N HIS A 471 -26.83 0.20 -2.51
CA HIS A 471 -28.10 0.46 -1.82
C HIS A 471 -29.16 -0.59 -2.19
N ALA A 472 -29.35 -0.81 -3.49
CA ALA A 472 -30.35 -1.74 -3.99
C ALA A 472 -30.01 -3.19 -3.60
N LEU A 473 -28.74 -3.58 -3.62
CA LEU A 473 -28.32 -4.90 -3.15
C LEU A 473 -28.49 -5.10 -1.64
N ALA A 474 -28.36 -4.03 -0.84
CA ALA A 474 -28.59 -4.08 0.59
C ALA A 474 -30.08 -4.24 0.93
N LYS A 475 -30.98 -3.81 0.04
CA LYS A 475 -32.44 -3.96 0.18
C LYS A 475 -33.09 -4.44 -1.12
N PRO A 476 -32.90 -5.72 -1.51
CA PRO A 476 -33.35 -6.21 -2.82
C PRO A 476 -34.86 -6.08 -3.03
N GLU A 477 -35.64 -6.18 -1.96
CA GLU A 477 -37.11 -6.14 -1.97
C GLU A 477 -37.70 -4.71 -1.98
N ASP A 478 -36.89 -3.68 -1.71
CA ASP A 478 -37.35 -2.29 -1.66
C ASP A 478 -36.82 -1.45 -2.83
N TYR A 479 -37.47 -0.33 -3.09
CA TYR A 479 -36.85 0.77 -3.84
C TYR A 479 -35.97 1.56 -2.88
N THR A 480 -34.77 1.92 -3.33
CA THR A 480 -33.85 2.76 -2.56
C THR A 480 -33.66 4.11 -3.23
N PHE A 481 -33.43 5.14 -2.42
CA PHE A 481 -33.26 6.52 -2.86
C PHE A 481 -31.91 7.04 -2.35
N SER A 482 -31.13 7.63 -3.24
CA SER A 482 -29.91 8.34 -2.83
C SER A 482 -30.23 9.70 -2.19
N ARG A 483 -29.24 10.27 -1.51
CA ARG A 483 -29.28 11.70 -1.19
C ARG A 483 -29.09 12.51 -2.47
N PRO A 484 -29.73 13.70 -2.58
CA PRO A 484 -29.42 14.63 -3.65
C PRO A 484 -27.91 14.89 -3.76
N GLY A 485 -27.36 14.69 -4.94
CA GLY A 485 -25.92 14.86 -5.17
C GLY A 485 -25.58 14.99 -6.65
N PRO A 486 -24.38 15.45 -6.97
CA PRO A 486 -23.96 15.65 -8.36
C PRO A 486 -23.96 14.32 -9.11
N SER A 487 -24.61 14.27 -10.27
CA SER A 487 -24.58 13.09 -11.13
C SER A 487 -23.31 13.07 -11.98
N PRO A 488 -22.58 11.93 -12.03
CA PRO A 488 -21.39 11.79 -12.89
C PRO A 488 -21.73 11.87 -14.38
N PHE A 489 -23.02 11.77 -14.74
CA PHE A 489 -23.51 11.82 -16.11
C PHE A 489 -23.95 13.23 -16.54
N GLY A 490 -23.96 14.19 -15.62
CA GLY A 490 -24.51 15.54 -15.83
C GLY A 490 -25.98 15.65 -15.41
N GLY A 491 -26.58 16.83 -15.61
CA GLY A 491 -27.93 17.15 -15.13
C GLY A 491 -27.97 17.80 -13.74
N GLY A 492 -26.82 18.11 -13.14
CA GLY A 492 -26.70 18.77 -11.85
C GLY A 492 -26.87 17.82 -10.67
N ASN A 493 -27.46 18.31 -9.58
CA ASN A 493 -27.78 17.47 -8.43
C ASN A 493 -29.06 16.68 -8.70
N LEU A 494 -28.97 15.36 -8.61
CA LEU A 494 -30.06 14.43 -8.88
C LEU A 494 -30.26 13.48 -7.69
N VAL A 495 -31.45 12.88 -7.65
CA VAL A 495 -31.79 11.80 -6.73
C VAL A 495 -31.93 10.52 -7.55
N THR A 496 -31.16 9.50 -7.19
CA THR A 496 -31.18 8.20 -7.84
C THR A 496 -32.15 7.29 -7.12
N ILE A 497 -33.11 6.75 -7.86
CA ILE A 497 -33.98 5.66 -7.42
C ILE A 497 -33.40 4.37 -7.97
N SER A 498 -33.15 3.36 -7.14
CA SER A 498 -32.60 2.08 -7.60
C SER A 498 -33.31 0.87 -6.98
N LYS A 499 -33.31 -0.24 -7.72
CA LYS A 499 -34.01 -1.49 -7.38
C LYS A 499 -33.23 -2.69 -7.91
N ALA A 500 -33.03 -3.70 -7.07
CA ALA A 500 -32.39 -4.94 -7.49
C ALA A 500 -33.33 -5.74 -8.42
N ILE A 501 -32.76 -6.36 -9.44
CA ILE A 501 -33.45 -7.24 -10.38
C ILE A 501 -33.04 -8.67 -10.07
N ALA A 502 -34.02 -9.51 -9.71
CA ALA A 502 -33.82 -10.92 -9.47
C ALA A 502 -34.36 -11.77 -10.62
N HIS A 503 -33.71 -12.90 -10.87
CA HIS A 503 -34.23 -13.93 -11.77
C HIS A 503 -35.52 -14.52 -11.19
N SER A 504 -36.59 -14.55 -12.00
CA SER A 504 -37.93 -14.90 -11.54
C SER A 504 -38.04 -16.28 -10.87
N SER A 505 -37.30 -17.28 -11.37
CA SER A 505 -37.37 -18.65 -10.85
C SER A 505 -36.36 -18.97 -9.74
N THR A 506 -35.16 -18.40 -9.80
CA THR A 506 -34.06 -18.75 -8.88
C THR A 506 -33.87 -17.72 -7.78
N GLN A 507 -34.54 -16.57 -7.87
CA GLN A 507 -34.37 -15.40 -7.00
C GLN A 507 -32.93 -14.88 -6.94
N LYS A 508 -32.06 -15.32 -7.86
CA LYS A 508 -30.69 -14.84 -7.96
C LYS A 508 -30.69 -13.41 -8.51
N ILE A 509 -29.99 -12.49 -7.84
CA ILE A 509 -29.83 -11.12 -8.33
C ILE A 509 -28.99 -11.11 -9.62
N LEU A 510 -29.54 -10.49 -10.66
CA LEU A 510 -28.92 -10.34 -11.98
C LEU A 510 -28.23 -8.97 -12.10
N GLY A 511 -28.79 -7.95 -11.47
CA GLY A 511 -28.30 -6.58 -11.55
C GLY A 511 -29.18 -5.61 -10.77
N VAL A 512 -28.99 -4.32 -11.01
CA VAL A 512 -29.74 -3.22 -10.41
C VAL A 512 -30.18 -2.28 -11.53
N ILE A 513 -31.48 -1.97 -11.58
CA ILE A 513 -32.01 -0.89 -12.41
C ILE A 513 -32.13 0.38 -11.59
N ALA A 514 -31.89 1.52 -12.22
CA ALA A 514 -31.94 2.81 -11.57
C ALA A 514 -32.38 3.92 -12.52
N ALA A 515 -32.89 5.00 -11.93
CA ALA A 515 -33.27 6.21 -12.65
C ALA A 515 -32.96 7.44 -11.80
N ASP A 516 -32.42 8.47 -12.44
CA ASP A 516 -32.14 9.75 -11.82
C ASP A 516 -33.29 10.73 -12.07
N ILE A 517 -33.81 11.34 -11.00
CA ILE A 517 -34.81 12.39 -11.05
C ILE A 517 -34.25 13.69 -10.48
N THR A 518 -34.79 14.83 -10.93
CA THR A 518 -34.39 16.13 -10.38
C THR A 518 -34.82 16.29 -8.92
N GLU A 519 -34.07 17.06 -8.13
CA GLU A 519 -34.46 17.42 -6.76
C GLU A 519 -35.86 18.01 -6.69
N ARG A 520 -36.23 18.82 -7.69
CA ARG A 520 -37.57 19.41 -7.80
C ARG A 520 -38.64 18.33 -7.93
N LYS A 521 -38.42 17.33 -8.78
CA LYS A 521 -39.36 16.21 -8.94
C LYS A 521 -39.44 15.40 -7.65
N TYR A 522 -38.32 15.07 -7.04
CA TYR A 522 -38.28 14.35 -5.77
C TYR A 522 -39.05 15.09 -4.66
N SER A 523 -38.81 16.40 -4.51
CA SER A 523 -39.56 17.24 -3.58
C SER A 523 -41.06 17.25 -3.88
N SER A 524 -41.47 17.29 -5.16
CA SER A 524 -42.89 17.23 -5.51
C SER A 524 -43.56 15.93 -5.09
N LEU A 525 -42.86 14.78 -5.17
CA LEU A 525 -43.37 13.48 -4.75
C LEU A 525 -43.61 13.45 -3.23
N LEU A 526 -42.69 14.02 -2.45
CA LEU A 526 -42.82 14.11 -0.99
C LEU A 526 -43.98 15.01 -0.57
N HIS A 527 -44.19 16.13 -1.27
CA HIS A 527 -45.24 17.08 -0.91
C HIS A 527 -46.63 16.69 -1.44
N SER A 528 -46.71 15.87 -2.50
CA SER A 528 -48.00 15.37 -3.00
C SER A 528 -48.69 14.39 -2.05
N GLU A 529 -47.96 13.75 -1.14
CA GLU A 529 -48.54 12.83 -0.14
C GLU A 529 -48.91 13.51 1.20
N VAL A 530 -48.55 14.79 1.40
CA VAL A 530 -48.80 15.52 2.66
C VAL A 530 -50.12 16.30 2.64
N ILE A 531 -50.90 16.21 1.55
CA ILE A 531 -52.27 16.73 1.49
C ILE A 531 -53.26 15.56 1.58
N VAL A 532 -53.41 15.01 2.78
CA VAL A 532 -54.58 14.20 3.19
C VAL A 532 -55.08 14.72 4.53
#